data_AF-A0A7W6MBE6-F1
#
_entry.id   AF-A0A7W6MBE6-F1
#
_cell.length_a   1.000
_cell.length_b   1.000
_cell.length_c   1.000
_cell.angle_alpha   90.00
_cell.angle_beta   90.00
_cell.angle_gamma   90.00
#
_symmetry.space_group_name_H-M   'P 1'
#
loop_
_entity.id
_entity.type
_entity.pdbx_description
1 polymer ?
#
loop_
_entity_poly.entity_id
_entity_poly.type
_entity_poly.pdbx_seq_one_letter_code
_entity_poly.pdbx_strand_id
1 'polypeptide(L)' 'MDRALLAAHAHGDTEALISYYTLAADHAQSPDEEGFFLTQAYVFALESNHSSIPALQSRLIKSGREQEDTPPRLPFR' A
#
# COMPACT_ATOMS: atom_id res chain seq x y z
N MET A 1 11.40 -4.65 13.39
CA MET A 1 10.48 -4.78 12.25
C MET A 1 10.48 -6.20 11.70
N ASP A 2 11.65 -6.73 11.35
CA ASP A 2 11.77 -7.92 10.49
C ASP A 2 11.13 -9.20 11.05
N ARG A 3 11.27 -9.47 12.35
CA ARG A 3 10.68 -10.69 12.96
C ARG A 3 9.15 -10.70 12.97
N ALA A 4 8.49 -9.55 13.13
CA ALA A 4 7.03 -9.46 13.15
C ALA A 4 6.45 -9.60 11.74
N LEU A 5 7.11 -8.98 10.75
CA LEU A 5 6.78 -9.13 9.33
C LEU A 5 6.92 -10.57 8.85
N LEU A 6 8.01 -11.25 9.21
CA LEU A 6 8.23 -12.66 8.88
C LEU A 6 7.19 -13.58 9.55
N ALA A 7 6.85 -13.32 10.82
CA ALA A 7 5.82 -14.07 11.51
C ALA A 7 4.45 -13.90 10.86
N ALA A 8 4.05 -12.67 10.54
CA ALA A 8 2.78 -12.40 9.87
C ALA A 8 2.71 -13.06 8.47
N HIS A 9 3.80 -13.06 7.69
CA HIS A 9 3.87 -13.82 6.44
C HIS A 9 3.69 -15.32 6.67
N ALA A 10 4.35 -15.89 7.67
CA ALA A 10 4.26 -17.32 7.98
C ALA A 10 2.85 -17.75 8.41
N HIS A 11 2.08 -16.84 9.02
CA HIS A 11 0.70 -17.09 9.47
C HIS A 11 -0.36 -16.65 8.45
N GLY A 12 0.03 -16.02 7.34
CA GLY A 12 -0.91 -15.44 6.38
C GLY A 12 -1.75 -14.30 6.97
N ASP A 13 -1.21 -13.57 7.96
CA ASP A 13 -1.91 -12.50 8.67
C ASP A 13 -1.84 -11.19 7.86
N THR A 14 -2.69 -11.10 6.84
CA THR A 14 -2.69 -9.97 5.90
C THR A 14 -2.99 -8.63 6.59
N GLU A 15 -3.84 -8.61 7.62
CA GLU A 15 -4.12 -7.38 8.38
C GLU A 15 -2.89 -6.87 9.14
N ALA A 16 -2.15 -7.78 9.79
CA ALA A 16 -0.90 -7.43 10.44
C ALA A 16 0.15 -6.96 9.43
N LEU A 17 0.23 -7.59 8.25
CA LEU A 17 1.13 -7.17 7.17
C LEU A 17 0.84 -5.75 6.67
N ILE A 18 -0.42 -5.44 6.40
CA ILE A 18 -0.85 -4.08 6.00
C ILE A 18 -0.42 -3.08 7.06
N SER A 19 -0.64 -3.39 8.33
CA SER A 19 -0.31 -2.51 9.46
C SER A 19 1.20 -2.29 9.60
N TYR A 20 2.01 -3.36 9.55
CA TYR A 20 3.46 -3.27 9.69
C TYR A 20 4.12 -2.57 8.51
N TYR A 21 3.68 -2.82 7.28
CA TYR A 21 4.21 -2.11 6.12
C TYR A 21 3.82 -0.63 6.12
N THR A 22 2.60 -0.30 6.54
CA THR A 22 2.19 1.11 6.70
C THR A 22 3.06 1.82 7.75
N LEU A 23 3.30 1.17 8.88
CA LEU A 23 4.19 1.70 9.92
C LEU A 23 5.64 1.86 9.43
N ALA A 24 6.13 0.91 8.62
CA ALA A 24 7.46 1.00 8.02
C ALA A 24 7.58 2.20 7.08
N ALA A 25 6.55 2.43 6.25
CA ALA A 25 6.49 3.60 5.40
C ALA A 25 6.54 4.91 6.20
N ASP A 26 5.81 4.98 7.32
CA ASP A 26 5.79 6.17 8.17
C ASP A 26 7.14 6.48 8.85
N HIS A 27 8.00 5.47 9.00
CA HIS A 27 9.34 5.58 9.57
C HIS A 27 10.47 5.57 8.54
N ALA A 28 10.15 5.48 7.25
CA ALA A 28 11.15 5.43 6.18
C ALA A 28 11.97 6.72 6.12
N GLN A 29 13.25 6.60 5.79
CA GLN A 29 14.18 7.74 5.75
C GLN A 29 14.33 8.34 4.36
N SER A 30 13.79 7.67 3.33
CA SER A 30 13.82 8.16 1.96
C SER A 30 12.46 7.96 1.28
N PRO A 31 12.12 8.81 0.29
CA PRO A 31 10.90 8.64 -0.48
C PRO A 31 10.80 7.27 -1.13
N ASP A 32 11.92 6.69 -1.58
CA ASP A 32 11.94 5.39 -2.26
C ASP A 32 11.68 4.23 -1.29
N GLU A 33 12.25 4.30 -0.10
CA GLU A 33 11.95 3.35 0.98
C GLU A 33 10.48 3.46 1.43
N GLU A 34 9.95 4.67 1.59
CA GLU A 34 8.52 4.88 1.88
C GLU A 34 7.65 4.26 0.79
N GLY A 35 7.99 4.52 -0.48
CA GLY A 35 7.29 3.99 -1.64
C GLY A 35 7.28 2.46 -1.66
N PHE A 36 8.42 1.83 -1.41
CA PHE A 36 8.54 0.38 -1.33
C PHE A 36 7.56 -0.20 -0.30
N PHE A 37 7.56 0.32 0.93
CA PHE A 37 6.68 -0.17 1.98
C PHE A 37 5.20 0.12 1.71
N LEU A 38 4.87 1.30 1.18
CA LEU A 38 3.48 1.62 0.82
C LEU A 38 2.94 0.72 -0.27
N THR A 39 3.74 0.39 -1.28
CA THR A 39 3.33 -0.55 -2.33
C THR A 39 3.05 -1.93 -1.76
N GLN A 40 3.89 -2.43 -0.83
CA GLN A 40 3.62 -3.71 -0.16
C GLN A 40 2.31 -3.67 0.65
N ALA A 41 2.10 -2.64 1.47
CA ALA A 41 0.85 -2.49 2.22
C ALA A 41 -0.38 -2.44 1.29
N TYR A 42 -0.25 -1.76 0.15
CA TYR A 42 -1.33 -1.59 -0.81
C TYR A 42 -1.70 -2.90 -1.52
N VAL A 43 -0.72 -3.69 -1.96
CA VAL A 43 -0.96 -5.00 -2.58
C VAL A 43 -1.71 -5.93 -1.62
N PHE A 44 -1.24 -6.06 -0.38
CA PHE A 44 -1.93 -6.89 0.62
C PHE A 44 -3.33 -6.38 0.92
N ALA A 45 -3.53 -5.07 0.97
CA ALA A 45 -4.85 -4.48 1.15
C ALA A 45 -5.80 -4.82 -0.02
N LEU A 46 -5.32 -4.78 -1.26
CA LEU A 46 -6.11 -5.17 -2.45
C LEU A 46 -6.47 -6.66 -2.40
N GLU A 47 -5.51 -7.53 -2.12
CA GLU A 47 -5.70 -8.98 -2.06
C GLU A 47 -6.74 -9.41 -1.01
N SER A 48 -6.81 -8.69 0.11
CA SER A 48 -7.79 -8.96 1.18
C SER A 48 -9.03 -8.05 1.14
N ASN A 49 -9.18 -7.20 0.12
CA ASN A 49 -10.25 -6.20 0.04
C ASN A 49 -10.38 -5.34 1.32
N HIS A 50 -9.24 -4.92 1.87
CA HIS A 50 -9.16 -4.20 3.14
C HIS A 50 -9.63 -2.74 3.02
N SER A 51 -10.18 -2.19 4.10
CA SER A 51 -10.71 -0.82 4.13
C SER A 51 -9.65 0.28 3.98
N SER A 52 -8.36 -0.07 4.11
CA SER A 52 -7.23 0.86 3.96
C SER A 52 -6.87 1.19 2.50
N ILE A 53 -7.41 0.46 1.52
CA ILE A 53 -7.12 0.65 0.08
C ILE A 53 -7.18 2.13 -0.33
N PRO A 54 -8.25 2.91 -0.03
CA PRO A 54 -8.34 4.30 -0.50
C PRO A 54 -7.28 5.21 0.12
N ALA A 55 -6.93 4.97 1.38
CA ALA A 55 -5.93 5.76 2.10
C ALA A 55 -4.52 5.48 1.55
N LEU A 56 -4.18 4.20 1.33
CA LEU A 56 -2.90 3.79 0.77
C LEU A 56 -2.73 4.26 -0.68
N GLN A 57 -3.77 4.10 -1.51
CA GLN A 57 -3.78 4.59 -2.88
C GLN A 57 -3.55 6.10 -2.95
N SER A 58 -4.24 6.87 -2.10
CA SER A 58 -4.08 8.33 -2.04
C SER A 58 -2.63 8.75 -1.73
N ARG A 59 -1.94 8.02 -0.83
CA ARG A 59 -0.52 8.27 -0.52
C ARG A 59 0.38 7.94 -1.71
N LEU A 60 0.14 6.80 -2.37
CA LEU A 60 0.91 6.39 -3.54
C LEU A 60 0.76 7.38 -4.71
N ILE A 61 -0.46 7.84 -4.98
CA ILE A 61 -0.74 8.88 -5.99
C ILE A 61 0.01 10.18 -5.65
N LYS A 62 -0.06 10.63 -4.39
CA LYS A 62 0.65 11.83 -3.93
C LYS A 62 2.17 11.72 -4.10
N SER A 63 2.72 10.50 -3.98
CA SER A 63 4.14 10.22 -4.20
C SER A 63 4.52 9.99 -5.67
N GLY A 64 3.56 10.03 -6.60
CA GLY A 64 3.76 9.79 -8.03
C GLY A 64 3.99 8.31 -8.40
N ARG A 65 3.62 7.38 -7.51
CA ARG A 65 3.85 5.93 -7.67
C ARG A 65 2.60 5.13 -8.06
N GLU A 66 1.46 5.80 -8.09
CA GLU A 66 0.19 5.25 -8.54
C GLU A 66 -0.58 6.35 -9.27
N GLN A 67 -1.56 5.98 -10.08
CA GLN A 67 -2.44 6.93 -10.75
C GLN A 67 -3.89 6.66 -10.34
N GLU A 68 -4.70 7.71 -10.30
CA GLU A 68 -6.14 7.53 -10.18
C GLU A 68 -6.62 6.82 -11.45
N ASP A 69 -7.35 5.72 -11.29
CA ASP A 69 -8.04 5.05 -12.40
C ASP A 69 -9.32 5.82 -12.75
N THR A 70 -9.14 7.07 -13.19
CA THR A 70 -10.21 7.85 -13.79
C THR A 70 -10.31 7.42 -15.26
N PRO A 71 -11.38 6.71 -15.66
CA PRO A 71 -11.53 6.30 -17.04
C PRO A 71 -11.56 7.53 -17.96
N PRO A 72 -10.92 7.48 -19.14
CA PRO A 72 -10.94 8.61 -20.06
C PRO A 72 -12.38 8.97 -20.39
N ARG A 73 -12.73 10.27 -20.31
CA ARG A 73 -14.02 10.75 -20.82
C ARG A 73 -14.12 10.42 -22.30
N LEU A 74 -14.92 9.42 -22.64
CA LEU A 74 -15.23 9.11 -24.03
C LEU A 74 -15.94 10.35 -24.63
N PRO A 75 -15.50 10.85 -25.80
CA PRO A 75 -16.24 11.90 -26.48
C PRO A 75 -17.62 11.36 -26.87
N PHE A 76 -18.67 12.07 -26.49
CA PHE A 76 -20.01 11.82 -27.01
C PHE A 76 -19.97 11.99 -28.55
N ARG A 77 -20.34 10.95 -29.29
CA ARG A 77 -20.49 10.99 -30.75
C ARG A 77 -21.84 11.57 -31.14
#